data_AF-A0A521U623-F1
#
_entry.id   AF-A0A521U623-F1
#
_cell.length_a   1.000
_cell.length_b   1.000
_cell.length_c   1.000
_cell.angle_alpha   90.00
_cell.angle_beta   90.00
_cell.angle_gamma   90.00
#
_symmetry.space_group_name_H-M   'P 1'
#
loop_
_entity.id
_entity.type
_entity.pdbx_description
1 polymer ?
#
loop_
_entity_poly.entity_id
_entity_poly.type
_entity_poly.pdbx_seq_one_letter_code
_entity_poly.pdbx_strand_id
1 'polypeptide(L)'
;MTTRPLIAPDKVSPEADAVVASFHRGIVDEVAAAVARDPVVVVGMAQNPVVKSARKLLDEEGVKFTYLEYGSYLSKWKERLAIKLWAGFPTFPMVFIDGALVGGNSELVKLKAAGKLKK
;
A
#
# COMPACT_ATOMS: atom_id res chain seq x y z
N MET A 1 -11.59 15.59 -7.27
CA MET A 1 -11.28 14.22 -6.85
C MET A 1 -12.59 13.48 -6.71
N THR A 2 -12.75 12.30 -7.32
CA THR A 2 -13.98 11.51 -7.18
C THR A 2 -13.88 10.67 -5.92
N THR A 3 -14.78 10.88 -4.96
CA THR A 3 -14.76 10.21 -3.65
C THR A 3 -15.60 8.93 -3.71
N ARG A 4 -15.02 7.79 -3.32
CA ARG A 4 -15.77 6.53 -3.15
C ARG A 4 -16.79 6.69 -2.01
N PRO A 5 -18.07 6.35 -2.19
CA PRO A 5 -19.04 6.36 -1.10
C PRO A 5 -18.60 5.46 0.06
N LEU A 6 -18.73 5.96 1.29
CA LEU A 6 -18.49 5.21 2.53
C LEU A 6 -19.78 5.20 3.36
N ILE A 7 -19.92 4.19 4.23
CA ILE A 7 -20.98 4.18 5.24
C ILE A 7 -20.78 5.41 6.14
N ALA A 8 -21.85 6.12 6.44
CA ALA A 8 -21.78 7.29 7.31
C ALA A 8 -21.38 6.87 8.74
N PRO A 9 -20.50 7.61 9.45
CA PRO A 9 -20.02 7.20 10.76
C PRO A 9 -21.13 6.98 11.81
N ASP A 10 -22.23 7.72 11.73
CA ASP A 10 -23.41 7.58 12.60
C ASP A 10 -24.24 6.31 12.30
N LYS A 11 -23.90 5.58 11.23
CA LYS A 11 -24.51 4.31 10.83
C LYS A 11 -23.63 3.10 11.16
N VAL A 12 -22.59 3.27 11.98
CA VAL A 12 -21.72 2.20 12.47
C VAL A 12 -21.94 2.04 13.97
N SER A 13 -22.18 0.82 14.45
CA SER A 13 -22.32 0.57 15.89
C SER A 13 -20.96 0.73 16.60
N PRO A 14 -20.93 1.08 17.88
CA PRO A 14 -19.68 1.20 18.65
C PRO A 14 -18.82 -0.08 18.62
N GLU A 15 -19.46 -1.25 18.62
CA GLU A 15 -18.77 -2.54 18.58
C GLU A 15 -18.10 -2.77 17.22
N ALA A 16 -18.79 -2.44 16.12
CA ALA A 16 -18.22 -2.54 14.78
C ALA A 16 -17.07 -1.54 14.58
N ASP A 17 -17.22 -0.32 15.08
CA ASP A 17 -16.17 0.70 15.04
C ASP A 17 -14.90 0.26 15.79
N ALA A 18 -15.07 -0.32 16.99
CA ALA A 18 -13.95 -0.87 17.77
C ALA A 18 -13.22 -2.01 17.04
N VAL A 19 -13.94 -2.87 16.32
CA VAL A 19 -13.33 -3.92 15.47
C VAL A 19 -12.52 -3.28 14.35
N VAL A 20 -13.08 -2.29 13.64
CA VAL A 20 -12.37 -1.60 12.55
C VAL A 20 -11.10 -0.92 13.07
N ALA A 21 -11.18 -0.22 14.20
CA ALA A 21 -10.06 0.52 14.79
C ALA A 21 -8.90 -0.37 15.26
N SER A 22 -9.20 -1.61 15.69
CA SER A 22 -8.21 -2.54 16.24
C SER A 22 -7.71 -3.60 15.24
N PHE A 23 -8.40 -3.78 14.10
CA PHE A 23 -8.12 -4.84 13.14
C PHE A 23 -6.68 -4.77 12.58
N HIS A 24 -5.81 -5.65 13.09
CA HIS A 24 -4.38 -5.70 12.75
C HIS A 24 -3.66 -4.35 12.84
N ARG A 25 -4.01 -3.53 13.83
CA ARG A 25 -3.48 -2.17 14.02
C ARG A 25 -1.95 -2.09 13.99
N GLY A 26 -1.25 -3.05 14.62
CA GLY A 26 0.22 -3.06 14.61
C GLY A 26 0.85 -3.16 13.22
N ILE A 27 0.22 -3.88 12.28
CA ILE A 27 0.70 -3.95 10.88
C ILE A 27 0.46 -2.62 10.17
N VAL A 28 -0.68 -1.99 10.42
CA VAL A 28 -1.00 -0.67 9.86
C VAL A 28 0.00 0.37 10.36
N ASP A 29 0.30 0.37 11.67
CA ASP A 29 1.27 1.28 12.26
C ASP A 29 2.68 1.05 11.73
N GLU A 30 3.11 -0.21 11.54
CA GLU A 30 4.39 -0.57 10.92
C GLU A 30 4.51 0.00 9.50
N VAL A 31 3.48 -0.21 8.67
CA VAL A 31 3.45 0.29 7.29
C VAL A 31 3.45 1.82 7.27
N ALA A 32 2.61 2.45 8.11
CA ALA A 32 2.55 3.91 8.19
C ALA A 32 3.88 4.52 8.64
N ALA A 33 4.56 3.90 9.60
CA ALA A 33 5.88 4.34 10.07
C ALA A 33 6.95 4.22 8.98
N ALA A 34 6.96 3.12 8.21
CA ALA A 34 7.87 2.97 7.08
C ALA A 34 7.60 4.02 5.99
N VAL A 35 6.33 4.27 5.65
CA VAL A 35 5.92 5.28 4.66
C VAL A 35 6.32 6.70 5.09
N ALA A 36 6.29 7.01 6.39
CA ALA A 36 6.73 8.30 6.92
C ALA A 36 8.26 8.44 6.97
N ARG A 37 8.99 7.33 7.16
CA ARG A 37 10.45 7.33 7.33
C ARG A 37 11.20 7.27 6.01
N ASP A 38 10.75 6.44 5.08
CA ASP A 38 11.51 6.07 3.89
C ASP A 38 10.96 6.80 2.64
N PRO A 39 11.83 7.36 1.77
CA PRO A 39 11.38 8.13 0.61
C PRO A 39 10.53 7.33 -0.38
N VAL A 40 10.85 6.05 -0.57
CA VAL A 40 10.09 5.15 -1.46
C VAL A 40 9.80 3.86 -0.72
N VAL A 41 8.52 3.51 -0.61
CA VAL A 41 8.06 2.28 0.02
C VAL A 41 7.17 1.51 -0.94
N VAL A 42 7.48 0.23 -1.12
CA VAL A 42 6.64 -0.72 -1.84
C VAL A 42 6.05 -1.69 -0.85
N VAL A 43 4.72 -1.72 -0.74
CA VAL A 43 4.00 -2.72 0.04
C VAL A 43 3.46 -3.78 -0.91
N GLY A 44 3.68 -5.05 -0.59
CA GLY A 44 3.29 -6.16 -1.44
C GLY A 44 3.19 -7.50 -0.72
N MET A 45 3.28 -8.56 -1.52
CA MET A 45 3.14 -9.95 -1.06
C MET A 45 3.95 -10.89 -1.93
N ALA A 46 4.33 -12.03 -1.38
CA ALA A 46 5.00 -13.10 -2.10
C ALA A 46 4.12 -13.66 -3.24
N GLN A 47 4.77 -14.21 -4.26
CA GLN A 47 4.15 -14.86 -5.44
C GLN A 47 3.30 -13.94 -6.32
N ASN A 48 3.18 -12.64 -6.03
CA ASN A 48 2.49 -11.70 -6.91
C ASN A 48 3.45 -11.18 -8.01
N PRO A 49 3.23 -11.54 -9.30
CA PRO A 49 4.12 -11.13 -10.38
C PRO A 49 4.09 -9.61 -10.65
N VAL A 50 2.99 -8.92 -10.31
CA VAL A 50 2.87 -7.46 -10.46
C VAL A 50 3.72 -6.73 -9.42
N VAL A 51 3.80 -7.26 -8.20
CA VAL A 51 4.70 -6.73 -7.15
C VAL A 51 6.16 -6.89 -7.59
N LYS A 52 6.52 -8.06 -8.13
CA LYS A 52 7.87 -8.29 -8.68
C LYS A 52 8.20 -7.30 -9.79
N SER A 53 7.23 -7.01 -10.68
CA SER A 53 7.42 -6.08 -11.80
C SER A 53 7.66 -4.64 -11.33
N ALA A 54 6.91 -4.18 -10.32
CA ALA A 54 7.09 -2.83 -9.77
C ALA A 54 8.46 -2.67 -9.12
N ARG A 55 8.90 -3.65 -8.32
CA ARG A 55 10.24 -3.64 -7.72
C ARG A 55 11.34 -3.63 -8.77
N LYS A 56 11.22 -4.49 -9.79
CA LYS A 56 12.17 -4.54 -10.90
C LYS A 56 12.26 -3.20 -11.64
N LEU A 57 11.14 -2.52 -11.85
CA LEU A 57 11.13 -1.20 -12.47
C LEU A 57 11.92 -0.18 -11.63
N LEU A 58 11.71 -0.14 -10.31
CA LEU A 58 12.47 0.75 -9.43
C LEU A 58 13.97 0.42 -9.43
N ASP A 59 14.31 -0.88 -9.39
CA ASP A 59 15.70 -1.35 -9.47
C ASP A 59 16.37 -0.90 -10.78
N GLU A 60 15.68 -1.05 -11.93
CA GLU A 60 16.17 -0.65 -13.25
C GLU A 60 16.38 0.86 -13.37
N GLU A 61 15.55 1.66 -12.69
CA GLU A 61 15.68 3.12 -12.65
C GLU A 61 16.71 3.57 -11.59
N GLY A 62 17.28 2.65 -10.81
CA GLY A 62 18.25 2.94 -9.76
C GLY A 62 17.65 3.67 -8.56
N VAL A 63 16.33 3.53 -8.35
CA VAL A 63 15.62 4.13 -7.21
C VAL A 63 15.71 3.18 -6.03
N LYS A 64 16.24 3.66 -4.90
CA LYS A 64 16.25 2.89 -3.66
C LYS A 64 14.85 2.87 -3.04
N PHE A 65 14.39 1.71 -2.61
CA PHE A 65 13.09 1.57 -1.95
C PHE A 65 13.15 0.57 -0.81
N THR A 66 12.27 0.76 0.18
CA THR A 66 11.95 -0.24 1.20
C THR A 66 10.84 -1.14 0.69
N TYR A 67 11.01 -2.45 0.78
CA TYR A 67 9.98 -3.43 0.44
C TYR A 67 9.42 -4.09 1.69
N LEU A 68 8.11 -3.96 1.88
CA LEU A 68 7.36 -4.64 2.94
C LEU A 68 6.52 -5.77 2.33
N GLU A 69 6.85 -7.01 2.68
CA GLU A 69 6.18 -8.21 2.19
C GLU A 69 5.26 -8.82 3.24
N TYR A 70 3.97 -8.93 2.93
CA TYR A 70 2.98 -9.51 3.85
C TYR A 70 2.36 -10.79 3.27
N GLY A 71 3.00 -11.92 3.57
CA GLY A 71 2.49 -13.27 3.29
C GLY A 71 2.36 -13.57 1.79
N SER A 72 1.43 -14.45 1.45
CA SER A 72 1.22 -14.93 0.07
C SER A 72 -0.27 -15.09 -0.24
N TYR A 73 -0.61 -15.71 -1.37
CA TYR A 73 -2.00 -16.08 -1.64
C TYR A 73 -2.55 -17.10 -0.63
N LEU A 74 -1.66 -17.80 0.08
CA LEU A 74 -1.99 -18.84 1.05
C LEU A 74 -1.95 -18.36 2.50
N SER A 75 -1.53 -17.12 2.77
CA SER A 75 -1.33 -16.62 4.14
C SER A 75 -1.52 -15.11 4.28
N LYS A 76 -1.66 -14.65 5.52
CA LYS A 76 -1.73 -13.23 5.93
C LYS A 76 -2.73 -12.36 5.17
N TRP A 77 -3.86 -12.94 4.75
CA TRP A 77 -4.86 -12.21 3.97
C TRP A 77 -5.57 -11.14 4.80
N LYS A 78 -5.69 -11.32 6.13
CA LYS A 78 -6.32 -10.36 7.05
C LYS A 78 -5.44 -9.13 7.28
N GLU A 79 -4.14 -9.32 7.47
CA GLU A 79 -3.13 -8.27 7.55
C GLU A 79 -3.12 -7.44 6.26
N ARG A 80 -3.12 -8.13 5.12
CA ARG A 80 -3.24 -7.50 3.80
C ARG A 80 -4.54 -6.72 3.64
N LEU A 81 -5.65 -7.21 4.18
CA LEU A 81 -6.92 -6.50 4.18
C LEU A 81 -6.85 -5.23 5.03
N ALA A 82 -6.26 -5.29 6.21
CA ALA A 82 -6.08 -4.13 7.08
C ALA A 82 -5.30 -3.00 6.38
N ILE A 83 -4.20 -3.35 5.70
CA ILE A 83 -3.40 -2.41 4.91
C ILE A 83 -4.25 -1.75 3.81
N LYS A 84 -5.06 -2.53 3.07
CA LYS A 84 -5.94 -2.01 2.02
C LYS A 84 -7.02 -1.07 2.54
N LEU A 85 -7.59 -1.38 3.70
CA LEU A 85 -8.59 -0.54 4.34
C LEU A 85 -7.98 0.80 4.76
N TRP A 86 -6.81 0.78 5.39
CA TRP A 86 -6.06 1.97 5.78
C TRP A 86 -5.64 2.83 4.59
N ALA A 87 -5.01 2.23 3.57
CA ALA A 87 -4.53 2.96 2.40
C ALA A 87 -5.67 3.43 1.47
N GLY A 88 -6.87 2.86 1.59
CA GLY A 88 -7.98 3.12 0.68
C GLY A 88 -7.75 2.58 -0.75
N PHE A 89 -6.73 1.74 -0.96
CA PHE A 89 -6.32 1.24 -2.27
C PHE A 89 -6.60 -0.26 -2.42
N PRO A 90 -7.14 -0.73 -3.57
CA PRO A 90 -7.71 -2.07 -3.66
C PRO A 90 -6.70 -3.21 -3.87
N THR A 91 -5.49 -2.92 -4.37
CA THR A 91 -4.57 -3.94 -4.90
C THR A 91 -3.14 -3.78 -4.42
N PHE A 92 -2.33 -4.84 -4.60
CA PHE A 92 -0.88 -4.78 -4.45
C PHE A 92 -0.21 -4.92 -5.82
N PRO A 93 0.96 -4.29 -6.05
CA PRO A 93 1.73 -3.47 -5.10
C PRO A 93 1.05 -2.13 -4.80
N MET A 94 1.29 -1.60 -3.60
CA MET A 94 1.07 -0.18 -3.28
C MET A 94 2.43 0.49 -3.23
N VAL A 95 2.59 1.57 -3.98
CA VAL A 95 3.84 2.32 -4.05
C VAL A 95 3.61 3.69 -3.42
N PHE A 96 4.46 4.03 -2.47
CA PHE A 96 4.49 5.31 -1.79
C PHE A 96 5.78 6.04 -2.17
N ILE A 97 5.67 7.34 -2.48
CA ILE A 97 6.80 8.22 -2.74
C ILE A 97 6.60 9.47 -1.88
N ASP A 98 7.59 9.81 -1.06
CA ASP A 98 7.58 10.93 -0.12
C ASP A 98 6.31 10.95 0.77
N GLY A 99 5.93 9.77 1.28
CA GLY A 99 4.74 9.58 2.12
C GLY A 99 3.40 9.53 1.36
N ALA A 100 3.38 9.84 0.06
CA ALA A 100 2.15 9.85 -0.75
C ALA A 100 1.94 8.52 -1.49
N LEU A 101 0.74 7.95 -1.41
CA LEU A 101 0.35 6.80 -2.24
C LEU A 101 0.24 7.23 -3.70
N VAL A 102 1.14 6.73 -4.55
CA VAL A 102 1.15 7.05 -5.98
C VAL A 102 0.41 6.03 -6.86
N GLY A 103 0.07 4.86 -6.29
CA GLY A 103 -0.73 3.83 -6.95
C GLY A 103 -0.03 2.47 -6.96
N GLY A 104 -0.30 1.67 -8.00
CA GLY A 104 0.32 0.37 -8.20
C GLY A 104 1.37 0.37 -9.32
N ASN A 105 1.64 -0.81 -9.88
CA ASN A 105 2.62 -0.95 -10.97
C ASN A 105 2.24 -0.12 -12.21
N SER A 106 0.96 -0.06 -12.57
CA SER A 106 0.49 0.69 -13.74
C SER A 106 0.73 2.19 -13.60
N GLU A 107 0.46 2.75 -12.42
CA GLU A 107 0.71 4.16 -12.12
C GLU A 107 2.20 4.45 -12.04
N LEU A 108 2.98 3.51 -11.49
CA LEU A 108 4.44 3.61 -11.45
C LEU A 108 5.06 3.65 -12.86
N VAL A 109 4.59 2.81 -13.78
CA VAL A 109 5.01 2.84 -15.20
C VAL A 109 4.70 4.20 -15.84
N LYS A 110 3.54 4.78 -15.55
CA LYS A 110 3.18 6.13 -16.04
C LYS A 110 4.08 7.22 -15.44
N LEU A 111 4.44 7.11 -14.16
CA LEU A 111 5.38 8.04 -13.52
C LEU A 111 6.78 7.98 -14.14
N LYS A 112 7.28 6.78 -14.44
CA LYS A 112 8.52 6.59 -15.20
C LYS A 112 8.43 7.24 -16.57
N ALA A 113 7.37 6.97 -17.34
CA ALA A 113 7.18 7.55 -18.66
C ALA A 113 7.10 9.10 -18.64
N ALA A 114 6.61 9.67 -17.54
CA ALA A 114 6.57 11.11 -17.32
C ALA A 114 7.90 11.72 -16.81
N GLY A 115 8.94 10.90 -16.59
CA GLY A 115 10.23 11.36 -16.03
C GLY A 115 10.14 11.86 -14.59
N LYS A 116 9.10 11.44 -13.85
CA LYS A 116 8.84 11.91 -12.46
C LYS A 116 9.38 10.98 -11.39
N LEU A 117 9.96 9.85 -11.78
CA LEU A 117 10.61 8.93 -10.85
C LEU A 117 11.99 9.52 -10.49
N LYS A 118 12.13 10.04 -9.26
CA LYS A 118 13.39 10.61 -8.77
C LYS A 118 14.25 9.53 -8.12
N LYS A 119 15.57 9.64 -8.27
CA LYS A 119 16.57 8.77 -7.64
C LYS A 119 16.84 9.18 -6.21
#